data_AF-A0A140WY03-F1
#
_entry.id   AF-A0A140WY03-F1
#
_cell.length_a   1.000
_cell.length_b   1.000
_cell.length_c   1.000
_cell.angle_alpha   90.00
_cell.angle_beta   90.00
_cell.angle_gamma   90.00
#
_symmetry.space_group_name_H-M   'P 1'
#
loop_
_entity.id
_entity.type
_entity.pdbx_description
1 polymer ?
#
loop_
_entity_poly.entity_id
_entity_poly.type
_entity_poly.pdbx_seq_one_letter_code
_entity_poly.pdbx_strand_id
1 'polypeptide(L)'
;MIIWINGPFGAGKTTLAKRLRDRRSKSLIFDPEEIGFVVKETVPMPASGDYQDLPLWRGLTIAAVREIRRNYSQDIIIPMTLVHPDYLTEILDGVRRIDDQLLHIFLTLNEDLLRHRIANQTMHPDPNRNAEIREWRLANVARCLAARERLPCTTRVLDSGAHTSDELAAMVLDGIDGRT
;
A
#
# COMPACT_ATOMS: atom_id res chain seq x y z
N MET A 1 -13.63 -8.53 5.36
CA MET A 1 -12.27 -8.22 5.84
C MET A 1 -11.60 -7.13 5.02
N ILE A 2 -10.55 -6.50 5.58
CA ILE A 2 -9.70 -5.52 4.88
C ILE A 2 -8.27 -6.09 4.77
N ILE A 3 -7.69 -6.03 3.57
CA ILE A 3 -6.32 -6.47 3.29
C ILE A 3 -5.51 -5.24 2.91
N TRP A 4 -4.67 -4.76 3.83
CA TRP A 4 -3.75 -3.65 3.58
C TRP A 4 -2.40 -4.19 3.10
N ILE A 5 -2.02 -3.89 1.85
CA ILE A 5 -0.78 -4.34 1.24
C ILE A 5 0.21 -3.17 1.21
N ASN A 6 1.17 -3.19 2.13
CA ASN A 6 2.23 -2.21 2.31
C ASN A 6 3.57 -2.70 1.73
N GLY A 7 4.56 -1.82 1.65
CA GLY A 7 5.91 -2.10 1.14
C GLY A 7 6.49 -0.93 0.34
N PRO A 8 7.78 -0.98 -0.03
CA PRO A 8 8.43 0.07 -0.80
C PRO A 8 7.81 0.28 -2.19
N PHE A 9 8.06 1.45 -2.79
CA PHE A 9 7.68 1.72 -4.17
C PHE A 9 8.36 0.72 -5.11
N GLY A 10 7.61 0.04 -5.99
CA GLY A 10 8.17 -1.01 -6.85
C GLY A 10 8.20 -2.42 -6.23
N ALA A 11 7.73 -2.60 -4.99
CA ALA A 11 7.65 -3.91 -4.35
C ALA A 11 6.61 -4.87 -4.95
N GLY A 12 5.75 -4.42 -5.86
CA GLY A 12 4.71 -5.25 -6.49
C GLY A 12 3.33 -5.22 -5.80
N LYS A 13 3.07 -4.24 -4.91
CA LYS A 13 1.79 -4.11 -4.18
C LYS A 13 0.56 -4.15 -5.09
N THR A 14 0.54 -3.30 -6.12
CA THR A 14 -0.58 -3.22 -7.09
C THR A 14 -0.75 -4.53 -7.86
N THR A 15 0.35 -5.20 -8.21
CA THR A 15 0.32 -6.50 -8.89
C THR A 15 -0.30 -7.57 -7.98
N LEU A 16 0.13 -7.63 -6.71
CA LEU A 16 -0.45 -8.55 -5.73
C LEU A 16 -1.94 -8.24 -5.48
N ALA A 17 -2.32 -6.97 -5.36
CA ALA A 17 -3.71 -6.57 -5.18
C ALA A 17 -4.61 -7.08 -6.33
N LYS A 18 -4.15 -6.93 -7.58
CA LYS A 18 -4.86 -7.45 -8.76
C LYS A 18 -4.96 -8.98 -8.71
N ARG A 19 -3.87 -9.69 -8.43
CA ARG A 19 -3.88 -11.16 -8.32
C ARG A 19 -4.81 -11.68 -7.22
N LEU A 20 -4.85 -11.00 -6.07
CA LEU A 20 -5.78 -11.33 -5.00
C LEU A 20 -7.23 -11.12 -5.43
N ARG A 21 -7.54 -10.01 -6.10
CA ARG A 21 -8.87 -9.75 -6.63
C ARG A 21 -9.30 -10.79 -7.67
N ASP A 22 -8.39 -11.19 -8.56
CA ASP A 22 -8.68 -12.16 -9.62
C ASP A 22 -8.98 -13.56 -9.04
N ARG A 23 -8.39 -13.92 -7.89
CA ARG A 23 -8.57 -15.23 -7.23
C ARG A 23 -9.69 -15.24 -6.19
N ARG A 24 -9.90 -14.12 -5.52
CA ARG A 24 -10.93 -13.97 -4.48
C ARG A 24 -12.12 -13.24 -5.06
N SER A 25 -13.05 -14.02 -5.63
CA SER A 25 -14.27 -13.48 -6.24
C SER A 25 -14.99 -12.55 -5.25
N LYS A 26 -15.47 -11.39 -5.74
CA LYS A 26 -16.16 -10.35 -4.95
C LYS A 26 -15.27 -9.57 -3.98
N SER A 27 -14.06 -9.19 -4.39
CA SER A 27 -13.24 -8.20 -3.66
C SER A 27 -13.09 -6.89 -4.43
N LEU A 28 -12.97 -5.78 -3.69
CA LEU A 28 -12.76 -4.43 -4.19
C LEU A 28 -11.28 -4.06 -4.04
N ILE A 29 -10.76 -3.25 -4.96
CA ILE A 29 -9.47 -2.58 -4.78
C ILE A 29 -9.76 -1.10 -4.52
N PHE A 30 -9.25 -0.58 -3.41
CA PHE A 30 -9.27 0.84 -3.10
C PHE A 30 -7.84 1.34 -3.03
N ASP A 31 -7.47 2.27 -3.90
CA ASP A 31 -6.14 2.88 -3.95
C ASP A 31 -6.15 4.26 -3.26
N PRO A 32 -5.51 4.42 -2.09
CA PRO A 32 -5.46 5.70 -1.40
C PRO A 32 -4.67 6.80 -2.12
N GLU A 33 -3.89 6.46 -3.17
CA GLU A 33 -3.22 7.47 -4.01
C GLU A 33 -4.25 8.39 -4.70
N GLU A 34 -5.47 7.90 -4.98
CA GLU A 34 -6.57 8.70 -5.56
C GLU A 34 -6.99 9.87 -4.66
N ILE A 35 -7.07 9.64 -3.35
CA ILE A 35 -7.31 10.71 -2.37
C ILE A 35 -6.10 11.64 -2.32
N GLY A 36 -4.89 11.11 -2.52
CA GLY A 36 -3.66 11.87 -2.67
C GLY A 36 -3.74 12.90 -3.79
N PHE A 37 -4.32 12.55 -4.95
CA PHE A 37 -4.54 13.50 -6.04
C PHE A 37 -5.54 14.58 -5.66
N VAL A 38 -6.66 14.22 -5.01
CA VAL A 38 -7.65 15.20 -4.57
C VAL A 38 -7.05 16.22 -3.60
N VAL A 39 -6.32 15.78 -2.56
CA VAL A 39 -5.78 16.71 -1.57
C VAL A 39 -4.70 17.62 -2.13
N LYS A 40 -3.89 17.13 -3.08
CA LYS A 40 -2.85 17.92 -3.77
C LYS A 40 -3.41 19.14 -4.49
N GLU A 41 -4.60 19.01 -5.05
CA GLU A 41 -5.30 20.09 -5.76
C GLU A 41 -6.16 20.96 -4.83
N THR A 42 -6.37 20.53 -3.59
CA THR A 42 -7.31 21.18 -2.66
C THR A 42 -6.63 22.06 -1.62
N VAL A 43 -5.45 21.64 -1.13
CA VAL A 43 -4.75 22.34 -0.04
C VAL A 43 -3.26 22.52 -0.34
N PRO A 44 -2.60 23.52 0.28
CA PRO A 44 -1.15 23.67 0.14
C PRO A 44 -0.40 22.40 0.55
N MET A 45 0.57 22.01 -0.28
CA MET A 45 1.42 20.86 0.00
C MET A 45 2.39 21.16 1.16
N PRO A 46 2.71 20.14 1.99
CA PRO A 46 3.71 20.27 3.03
C PRO A 46 5.10 20.50 2.40
N ALA A 47 6.03 21.06 3.18
CA ALA A 47 7.39 21.37 2.71
C ALA A 47 8.16 20.13 2.20
N SER A 48 7.80 18.94 2.68
CA SER A 48 8.33 17.66 2.21
C SER A 48 7.93 17.29 0.78
N GLY A 49 6.82 17.87 0.27
CA GLY A 49 6.17 17.43 -0.97
C GLY A 49 5.40 16.11 -0.86
N ASP A 50 5.39 15.45 0.31
CA ASP A 50 4.68 14.19 0.54
C ASP A 50 3.26 14.47 1.06
N TYR A 51 2.24 14.20 0.25
CA TYR A 51 0.85 14.43 0.64
C TYR A 51 0.42 13.58 1.84
N GLN A 52 1.16 12.50 2.16
CA GLN A 52 0.87 11.67 3.32
C GLN A 52 1.12 12.40 4.65
N ASP A 53 1.93 13.48 4.65
CA ASP A 53 2.14 14.32 5.83
C ASP A 53 0.90 15.13 6.20
N LEU A 54 -0.03 15.33 5.27
CA LEU A 54 -1.28 16.04 5.52
C LEU A 54 -2.23 15.18 6.37
N PRO A 55 -2.65 15.65 7.57
CA PRO A 55 -3.69 14.98 8.34
C PRO A 55 -5.00 14.82 7.57
N LEU A 56 -5.29 15.76 6.65
CA LEU A 56 -6.44 15.71 5.76
C LEU A 56 -6.43 14.43 4.90
N TRP A 57 -5.28 14.06 4.33
CA TRP A 57 -5.18 12.84 3.53
C TRP A 57 -5.41 11.59 4.37
N ARG A 58 -4.81 11.51 5.57
CA ARG A 58 -4.96 10.37 6.48
C ARG A 58 -6.41 10.20 6.93
N GLY A 59 -7.04 11.30 7.33
CA GLY A 59 -8.45 11.33 7.71
C GLY A 59 -9.41 10.93 6.57
N LEU A 60 -9.21 11.48 5.37
CA LEU A 60 -10.03 11.13 4.20
C LEU A 60 -9.83 9.68 3.77
N THR A 61 -8.61 9.14 3.88
CA THR A 61 -8.34 7.72 3.62
C THR A 61 -9.16 6.81 4.54
N ILE A 62 -9.16 7.10 5.84
CA ILE A 62 -9.96 6.34 6.82
C ILE A 62 -11.46 6.50 6.55
N ALA A 63 -11.90 7.72 6.22
CA ALA A 63 -13.30 8.01 5.90
C ALA A 63 -13.77 7.26 4.66
N ALA A 64 -12.97 7.22 3.60
CA ALA A 64 -13.29 6.48 2.38
C ALA A 64 -13.42 4.97 2.66
N VAL A 65 -12.50 4.38 3.43
CA VAL A 65 -12.61 2.97 3.85
C VAL A 65 -13.91 2.72 4.63
N ARG A 66 -14.29 3.65 5.52
CA ARG A 66 -15.55 3.57 6.27
C ARG A 66 -16.76 3.59 5.35
N GLU A 67 -16.81 4.50 4.39
CA GLU A 67 -17.93 4.61 3.46
C GLU A 67 -18.02 3.40 2.52
N ILE A 68 -16.88 2.90 2.03
CA ILE A 68 -16.86 1.66 1.24
C ILE A 68 -17.41 0.50 2.09
N ARG A 69 -16.90 0.31 3.32
CA ARG A 69 -17.37 -0.79 4.19
C ARG A 69 -18.85 -0.67 4.55
N ARG A 70 -19.38 0.54 4.75
CA ARG A 70 -20.82 0.77 5.04
C ARG A 70 -21.73 0.34 3.89
N ASN A 71 -21.27 0.48 2.65
CA ASN A 71 -22.09 0.25 1.46
C ASN A 71 -21.79 -1.08 0.75
N TYR A 72 -20.66 -1.73 1.08
CA TYR A 72 -20.18 -2.93 0.38
C TYR A 72 -19.68 -3.99 1.38
N SER A 73 -20.19 -5.21 1.23
CA SER A 73 -19.81 -6.37 2.05
C SER A 73 -18.56 -7.11 1.53
N GLN A 74 -18.14 -6.80 0.31
CA GLN A 74 -16.94 -7.34 -0.33
C GLN A 74 -15.67 -7.07 0.48
N ASP A 75 -14.67 -7.95 0.36
CA ASP A 75 -13.35 -7.67 0.94
C ASP A 75 -12.71 -6.47 0.25
N ILE A 76 -11.98 -5.65 1.01
CA ILE A 76 -11.35 -4.43 0.49
C ILE A 76 -9.83 -4.64 0.50
N ILE A 77 -9.22 -4.59 -0.68
CA ILE A 77 -7.78 -4.71 -0.88
C ILE A 77 -7.21 -3.31 -1.09
N ILE A 78 -6.25 -2.92 -0.25
CA ILE A 78 -5.70 -1.57 -0.20
C ILE A 78 -4.19 -1.62 -0.43
N PRO A 79 -3.69 -1.44 -1.67
CA PRO A 79 -2.27 -1.28 -1.92
C PRO A 79 -1.83 0.14 -1.58
N MET A 80 -0.86 0.32 -0.68
CA MET A 80 -0.34 1.66 -0.36
C MET A 80 1.08 1.60 0.18
N THR A 81 1.94 2.55 -0.19
CA THR A 81 3.24 2.73 0.49
C THR A 81 3.03 3.63 1.71
N LEU A 82 3.10 3.07 2.93
CA LEU A 82 2.93 3.82 4.17
C LEU A 82 4.03 3.44 5.16
N VAL A 83 5.11 4.22 5.18
CA VAL A 83 6.39 3.85 5.83
C VAL A 83 6.74 4.71 7.04
N HIS A 84 5.97 5.78 7.28
CA HIS A 84 6.09 6.57 8.51
C HIS A 84 5.34 5.86 9.65
N PRO A 85 6.00 5.51 10.77
CA PRO A 85 5.39 4.71 11.84
C PRO A 85 4.12 5.33 12.44
N ASP A 86 4.13 6.66 12.64
CA ASP A 86 2.97 7.35 13.24
C ASP A 86 1.77 7.36 12.28
N TYR A 87 2.01 7.57 10.98
CA TYR A 87 0.94 7.57 9.98
C TYR A 87 0.39 6.17 9.78
N LEU A 88 1.27 5.16 9.79
CA LEU A 88 0.90 3.76 9.75
C LEU A 88 0.00 3.39 10.93
N THR A 89 0.39 3.78 12.15
CA THR A 89 -0.40 3.53 13.36
C THR A 89 -1.75 4.23 13.28
N GLU A 90 -1.77 5.53 12.95
CA GLU A 90 -2.99 6.32 12.83
C GLU A 90 -4.00 5.68 11.86
N ILE A 91 -3.52 5.31 10.66
CA ILE A 91 -4.38 4.74 9.62
C ILE A 91 -4.82 3.33 9.97
N LEU A 92 -3.91 2.44 10.38
CA LEU A 92 -4.29 1.06 10.70
C LEU A 92 -5.25 1.01 11.90
N ASP A 93 -5.07 1.85 12.91
CA ASP A 93 -6.01 1.92 14.04
C ASP A 93 -7.36 2.51 13.63
N GLY A 94 -7.36 3.51 12.75
CA GLY A 94 -8.58 4.01 12.12
C GLY A 94 -9.35 2.92 11.37
N VAL A 95 -8.64 2.11 10.59
CA VAL A 95 -9.20 1.00 9.80
C VAL A 95 -9.67 -0.15 10.70
N ARG A 96 -8.93 -0.53 11.74
CA ARG A 96 -9.34 -1.57 12.72
C ARG A 96 -10.65 -1.24 13.43
N ARG A 97 -10.94 0.05 13.66
CA ARG A 97 -12.22 0.49 14.24
C ARG A 97 -13.39 0.39 13.26
N ILE A 98 -13.13 0.17 11.98
CA ILE A 98 -14.14 0.03 10.92
C ILE A 98 -14.44 -1.44 10.64
N ASP A 99 -13.40 -2.28 10.61
CA ASP A 99 -13.48 -3.71 10.34
C ASP A 99 -12.44 -4.41 11.24
N ASP A 100 -12.90 -5.32 12.10
CA ASP A 100 -12.06 -6.06 13.04
C ASP A 100 -11.16 -7.09 12.33
N GLN A 101 -11.51 -7.48 11.09
CA GLN A 101 -10.72 -8.36 10.24
C GLN A 101 -9.75 -7.56 9.36
N LEU A 102 -8.76 -6.91 9.98
CA LEU A 102 -7.67 -6.26 9.26
C LEU A 102 -6.44 -7.17 9.13
N LEU A 103 -6.06 -7.50 7.89
CA LEU A 103 -4.79 -8.14 7.55
C LEU A 103 -3.82 -7.09 7.00
N HIS A 104 -2.76 -6.78 7.75
CA HIS A 104 -1.67 -5.93 7.28
C HIS A 104 -0.51 -6.78 6.75
N ILE A 105 -0.17 -6.58 5.48
CA ILE A 105 0.94 -7.25 4.78
C ILE A 105 2.01 -6.22 4.46
N PHE A 106 3.28 -6.58 4.59
CA PHE A 106 4.39 -5.77 4.11
C PHE A 106 5.23 -6.57 3.11
N LEU A 107 5.33 -6.07 1.88
CA LEU A 107 6.21 -6.64 0.86
C LEU A 107 7.64 -6.16 1.08
N THR A 108 8.59 -7.10 1.14
CA THR A 108 10.02 -6.84 1.26
C THR A 108 10.77 -7.42 0.06
N LEU A 109 11.94 -6.86 -0.25
CA LEU A 109 12.88 -7.31 -1.26
C LEU A 109 14.23 -6.62 -1.01
N ASN A 110 15.31 -7.14 -1.59
CA ASN A 110 16.61 -6.51 -1.47
C ASN A 110 16.69 -5.17 -2.22
N GLU A 111 17.62 -4.31 -1.81
CA GLU A 111 17.76 -2.96 -2.34
C GLU A 111 18.09 -2.92 -3.83
N ASP A 112 19.00 -3.78 -4.30
CA ASP A 112 19.43 -3.83 -5.70
C ASP A 112 18.26 -4.15 -6.63
N LEU A 113 17.46 -5.16 -6.28
CA LEU A 113 16.26 -5.52 -7.02
C LEU A 113 15.21 -4.42 -6.97
N LEU A 114 15.05 -3.75 -5.84
CA LEU A 114 14.12 -2.64 -5.69
C LEU A 114 14.50 -1.48 -6.62
N ARG A 115 15.77 -1.05 -6.60
CA ARG A 115 16.31 0.00 -7.47
C ARG A 115 16.17 -0.38 -8.94
N HIS A 116 16.51 -1.62 -9.28
CA HIS A 116 16.35 -2.15 -10.64
C HIS A 116 14.88 -2.08 -11.10
N ARG A 117 13.93 -2.50 -10.27
CA ARG A 117 12.49 -2.43 -10.59
C ARG A 117 12.03 -0.99 -10.78
N ILE A 118 12.43 -0.06 -9.91
CA ILE A 118 12.07 1.36 -10.02
C ILE A 118 12.65 1.97 -11.32
N ALA A 119 13.90 1.67 -11.64
CA ALA A 119 14.56 2.21 -12.84
C ALA A 119 13.84 1.79 -14.14
N ASN A 120 13.42 0.53 -14.21
CA ASN A 120 12.81 -0.07 -15.40
C ASN A 120 11.28 0.05 -15.47
N GLN A 121 10.64 0.68 -14.47
CA GLN A 121 9.19 0.86 -14.48
C GLN A 121 8.80 2.11 -15.29
N THR A 122 7.80 1.95 -16.17
CA THR A 122 7.04 3.08 -16.73
C THR A 122 5.82 3.32 -15.85
N MET A 123 5.81 4.44 -15.14
CA MET A 123 4.80 4.83 -14.15
C MET A 123 3.86 5.90 -14.69
N HIS A 124 4.27 6.63 -15.71
CA HIS A 124 3.47 7.65 -16.38
C HIS A 124 3.81 7.70 -17.88
N PRO A 125 2.85 7.97 -18.79
CA PRO A 125 3.12 8.04 -20.22
C PRO A 125 3.99 9.24 -20.62
N ASP A 126 3.86 10.38 -19.91
CA ASP A 126 4.76 11.53 -20.11
C ASP A 126 6.18 11.22 -19.58
N PRO A 127 7.23 11.29 -20.41
CA PRO A 127 8.60 10.97 -20.01
C PRO A 127 9.16 11.83 -18.88
N ASN A 128 8.86 13.13 -18.87
CA ASN A 128 9.37 14.05 -17.85
C ASN A 128 8.76 13.72 -16.49
N ARG A 129 7.43 13.59 -16.44
CA ARG A 129 6.73 13.18 -15.23
C ARG A 129 7.17 11.79 -14.76
N ASN A 130 7.42 10.86 -15.67
CA ASN A 130 7.92 9.54 -15.32
C ASN A 130 9.32 9.59 -14.70
N ALA A 131 10.20 10.50 -15.17
CA ALA A 131 11.52 10.72 -14.59
C ALA A 131 11.43 11.30 -13.18
N GLU A 132 10.57 12.30 -12.95
CA GLU A 132 10.32 12.88 -11.61
C GLU A 132 9.82 11.82 -10.61
N ILE A 133 8.86 10.98 -11.03
CA ILE A 133 8.34 9.90 -10.18
C ILE A 133 9.46 8.89 -9.85
N ARG A 134 10.30 8.56 -10.85
CA ARG A 134 11.45 7.65 -10.65
C ARG A 134 12.43 8.21 -9.63
N GLU A 135 12.82 9.47 -9.79
CA GLU A 135 13.74 10.16 -8.89
C GLU A 135 13.20 10.18 -7.46
N TRP A 136 11.93 10.58 -7.28
CA TRP A 136 11.26 10.55 -5.99
C TRP A 136 11.27 9.14 -5.36
N ARG A 137 10.94 8.10 -6.13
CA ARG A 137 10.96 6.72 -5.60
C ARG A 137 12.36 6.26 -5.21
N LEU A 138 13.37 6.59 -6.01
CA LEU A 138 14.77 6.25 -5.72
C LEU A 138 15.30 6.97 -4.47
N ALA A 139 14.97 8.25 -4.31
CA ALA A 139 15.32 9.04 -3.11
C ALA A 139 14.70 8.45 -1.83
N ASN A 140 13.58 7.73 -1.96
CA ASN A 140 12.84 7.15 -0.85
C ASN A 140 13.16 5.67 -0.57
N VAL A 141 14.07 5.03 -1.32
CA VAL A 141 14.43 3.61 -1.14
C VAL A 141 14.86 3.32 0.30
N ALA A 142 15.81 4.10 0.83
CA ALA A 142 16.35 3.89 2.16
C ALA A 142 15.26 3.98 3.25
N ARG A 143 14.41 5.03 3.20
CA ARG A 143 13.31 5.18 4.18
C ARG A 143 12.33 4.01 4.10
N CYS A 144 12.04 3.52 2.90
CA CYS A 144 11.06 2.44 2.75
C CYS A 144 11.60 1.09 3.22
N LEU A 145 12.90 0.81 3.03
CA LEU A 145 13.51 -0.42 3.53
C LEU A 145 13.63 -0.42 5.06
N ALA A 146 14.02 0.71 5.64
CA ALA A 146 14.11 0.88 7.10
C ALA A 146 12.76 0.71 7.81
N ALA A 147 11.64 0.95 7.12
CA ALA A 147 10.30 0.81 7.67
C ALA A 147 10.01 -0.59 8.23
N ARG A 148 10.68 -1.64 7.70
CA ARG A 148 10.53 -3.02 8.15
C ARG A 148 10.78 -3.19 9.66
N GLU A 149 11.69 -2.41 10.22
CA GLU A 149 12.09 -2.51 11.63
C GLU A 149 11.03 -1.96 12.59
N ARG A 150 10.08 -1.17 12.08
CA ARG A 150 9.08 -0.44 12.87
C ARG A 150 7.65 -0.90 12.57
N LEU A 151 7.49 -2.04 11.90
CA LEU A 151 6.18 -2.59 11.58
C LEU A 151 5.50 -3.13 12.85
N PRO A 152 4.16 -3.03 12.95
CA PRO A 152 3.41 -3.73 14.00
C PRO A 152 3.74 -5.22 14.02
N CYS A 153 3.82 -5.85 15.20
CA CYS A 153 4.12 -7.28 15.35
C CYS A 153 3.11 -8.20 14.64
N THR A 154 1.88 -7.71 14.40
CA THR A 154 0.84 -8.42 13.66
C THR A 154 1.03 -8.38 12.14
N THR A 155 2.05 -7.67 11.65
CA THR A 155 2.29 -7.50 10.21
C THR A 155 2.84 -8.78 9.60
N ARG A 156 2.20 -9.25 8.53
CA ARG A 156 2.72 -10.37 7.74
C ARG A 156 3.73 -9.86 6.71
N VAL A 157 4.99 -10.24 6.87
CA VAL A 157 6.05 -9.87 5.91
C VAL A 157 6.14 -10.94 4.81
N LEU A 158 6.12 -10.53 3.55
CA LEU A 158 6.27 -11.42 2.39
C LEU A 158 7.39 -10.93 1.47
N ASP A 159 8.25 -11.83 1.02
CA ASP A 159 9.37 -11.49 0.14
C ASP A 159 8.95 -11.55 -1.33
N SER A 160 8.86 -10.38 -1.98
CA SER A 160 8.49 -10.25 -3.39
C SER A 160 9.69 -10.26 -4.36
N GLY A 161 10.90 -10.42 -3.82
CA GLY A 161 12.09 -10.77 -4.60
C GLY A 161 12.26 -12.28 -4.75
N ALA A 162 11.82 -13.05 -3.74
CA ALA A 162 11.91 -14.52 -3.73
C ALA A 162 10.70 -15.24 -4.34
N HIS A 163 9.55 -14.57 -4.43
CA HIS A 163 8.30 -15.18 -4.89
C HIS A 163 7.64 -14.40 -6.03
N THR A 164 6.97 -15.13 -6.91
CA THR A 164 6.09 -14.58 -7.94
C THR A 164 4.84 -13.96 -7.32
N SER A 165 4.16 -13.08 -8.07
CA SER A 165 2.88 -12.51 -7.62
C SER A 165 1.80 -13.56 -7.39
N ASP A 166 1.88 -14.68 -8.10
CA ASP A 166 0.95 -15.79 -8.01
C ASP A 166 1.20 -16.65 -6.76
N GLU A 167 2.45 -16.89 -6.39
CA GLU A 167 2.80 -17.53 -5.11
C GLU A 167 2.44 -16.64 -3.94
N LEU A 168 2.76 -15.34 -4.00
CA LEU A 168 2.40 -14.38 -2.95
C LEU A 168 0.87 -14.33 -2.73
N ALA A 169 0.08 -14.34 -3.80
CA ALA A 169 -1.37 -14.35 -3.69
C ALA A 169 -1.88 -15.65 -3.04
N ALA A 170 -1.29 -16.81 -3.38
CA ALA A 170 -1.64 -18.07 -2.73
C ALA A 170 -1.31 -18.04 -1.23
N MET A 171 -0.10 -17.63 -0.87
CA MET A 171 0.32 -17.49 0.52
C MET A 171 -0.64 -16.62 1.33
N VAL A 172 -1.06 -15.48 0.78
CA VAL A 172 -2.01 -14.58 1.45
C VAL A 172 -3.34 -15.28 1.69
N LEU A 173 -3.91 -15.94 0.67
CA LEU A 173 -5.20 -16.63 0.77
C LEU A 173 -5.15 -17.82 1.72
N ASP A 174 -4.12 -18.66 1.65
CA ASP A 174 -3.95 -19.80 2.56
C ASP A 174 -3.90 -19.35 4.04
N GLY A 175 -3.27 -18.20 4.30
CA GLY A 175 -3.21 -17.62 5.64
C GLY A 175 -4.50 -16.93 6.11
N ILE A 176 -5.45 -16.69 5.21
CA ILE A 176 -6.81 -16.22 5.53
C ILE A 176 -7.69 -17.45 5.84
N ASP A 177 -7.67 -18.45 4.95
CA ASP A 177 -8.53 -19.64 5.06
C ASP A 177 -8.12 -20.55 6.23
N GLY A 178 -6.84 -20.58 6.60
CA GLY A 178 -6.36 -21.29 7.81
C GLY A 178 -6.71 -20.62 9.14
N ARG A 179 -7.39 -19.45 9.13
CA ARG A 179 -7.89 -18.76 10.34
C ARG A 179 -9.39 -18.96 10.57
N THR A 180 -10.11 -19.56 9.61
CA THR A 180 -11.51 -20.01 9.71
C THR A 180 -11.58 -21.43 10.25
#